data_AF-A0A2G5IX97-F1
#
_entry.id   AF-A0A2G5IX97-F1
#
_cell.length_a   1.000
_cell.length_b   1.000
_cell.length_c   1.000
_cell.angle_alpha   90.00
_cell.angle_beta   90.00
_cell.angle_gamma   90.00
#
_symmetry.space_group_name_H-M   'P 1'
#
loop_
_entity.id
_entity.type
_entity.pdbx_description
1 polymer ?
#
loop_
_entity_poly.entity_id
_entity_poly.type
_entity_poly.pdbx_seq_one_letter_code
_entity_poly.pdbx_strand_id
1 'polypeptide(L)' 'MTPVSVAPTGGFLTTGEVAIRIGGTPQHVRELIKSGRIEAIDIAKGDGRPRFRVSETALAAFLDSAAVRTTHVQSTSEVA' A
#
# COMPACT_ATOMS: atom_id res chain seq x y z
N MET A 1 13.83 3.80 -26.07
CA MET A 1 14.13 3.67 -24.62
C MET A 1 13.02 2.87 -23.98
N THR A 2 13.31 1.65 -23.54
CA THR A 2 12.42 0.84 -22.70
C THR A 2 12.59 1.26 -21.24
N PRO A 3 11.51 1.38 -20.43
CA PRO A 3 11.66 1.68 -19.01
C PRO A 3 12.38 0.51 -18.33
N VAL A 4 13.51 0.81 -17.68
CA VAL A 4 14.17 -0.12 -16.77
C VAL A 4 13.29 -0.26 -15.53
N SER A 5 12.59 -1.39 -15.40
CA SER A 5 11.94 -1.78 -14.15
C SER A 5 13.03 -2.06 -13.11
N VAL A 6 13.39 -1.04 -12.34
CA VAL A 6 14.14 -1.20 -11.10
C VAL A 6 13.26 -1.99 -10.14
N ALA A 7 13.54 -3.27 -9.97
CA ALA A 7 12.96 -4.05 -8.88
C ALA A 7 13.35 -3.35 -7.56
N PRO A 8 12.39 -2.99 -6.68
CA PRO A 8 12.72 -2.29 -5.44
C PRO A 8 13.65 -3.17 -4.59
N THR A 9 14.85 -2.68 -4.31
CA THR A 9 15.87 -3.38 -3.54
C THR A 9 15.44 -3.46 -2.07
N GLY A 10 14.66 -4.48 -1.73
CA GLY A 10 14.67 -5.14 -0.41
C GLY A 10 14.45 -4.30 0.85
N GLY A 11 13.73 -3.17 0.78
CA GLY A 11 13.36 -2.39 1.97
C GLY A 11 12.04 -2.89 2.57
N PHE A 12 12.08 -3.48 3.77
CA PHE A 12 10.87 -3.70 4.56
C PHE A 12 10.55 -2.46 5.39
N LEU A 13 9.47 -1.78 5.07
CA LEU A 13 9.00 -0.60 5.77
C LEU A 13 8.20 -0.97 7.00
N THR A 14 8.31 -0.15 8.03
CA THR A 14 7.41 -0.18 9.17
C THR A 14 6.08 0.50 8.85
N THR A 15 5.03 0.18 9.60
CA THR A 15 3.73 0.87 9.49
C THR A 15 3.81 2.41 9.60
N GLY A 16 4.80 2.93 10.34
CA GLY A 16 5.03 4.38 10.45
C GLY A 16 5.59 4.97 9.16
N GLU A 17 6.59 4.34 8.56
CA GLU A 17 7.17 4.79 7.28
C GLU A 17 6.16 4.70 6.13
N VAL A 18 5.34 3.63 6.12
CA VAL A 18 4.25 3.48 5.16
C VAL A 18 3.23 4.60 5.33
N ALA A 19 2.86 4.94 6.58
CA ALA A 19 1.90 6.00 6.86
C ALA A 19 2.39 7.35 6.34
N ILE A 20 3.67 7.67 6.51
CA ILE A 20 4.28 8.89 5.96
C ILE A 20 4.19 8.90 4.43
N ARG A 21 4.45 7.77 3.77
CA ARG A 21 4.42 7.69 2.29
C ARG A 21 3.02 7.81 1.69
N ILE A 22 2.01 7.24 2.33
CA ILE A 22 0.62 7.33 1.85
C ILE A 22 -0.12 8.59 2.34
N GLY A 23 0.51 9.41 3.19
CA GLY A 23 -0.13 10.58 3.81
C GLY A 23 -1.24 10.22 4.81
N GLY A 24 -1.03 9.20 5.64
CA GLY A 24 -2.02 8.70 6.58
C GLY A 24 -1.49 8.49 8.01
N THR A 25 -2.21 7.70 8.80
CA THR A 25 -1.80 7.34 10.16
C THR A 25 -1.33 5.88 10.23
N PRO A 26 -0.44 5.52 11.18
CA PRO A 26 -0.02 4.13 11.38
C PRO A 26 -1.20 3.19 11.70
N GLN A 27 -2.26 3.71 12.32
CA GLN A 27 -3.48 2.96 12.59
C GLN A 27 -4.25 2.65 11.30
N HIS A 28 -4.33 3.61 10.38
CA HIS A 28 -4.92 3.38 9.06
C HIS A 28 -4.16 2.28 8.30
N VAL A 29 -2.83 2.31 8.32
CA VAL A 29 -2.00 1.27 7.69
C VAL A 29 -2.28 -0.11 8.30
N ARG A 30 -2.45 -0.20 9.63
CA ARG A 30 -2.81 -1.49 10.28
C ARG A 30 -4.16 -2.00 9.81
N GLU A 31 -5.16 -1.14 9.64
CA GLU A 31 -6.46 -1.55 9.11
C GLU A 31 -6.38 -1.98 7.65
N LEU A 32 -5.54 -1.34 6.83
CA LEU A 32 -5.27 -1.79 5.45
C LEU A 32 -4.62 -3.17 5.40
N ILE A 33 -3.70 -3.45 6.32
CA ILE A 33 -3.07 -4.78 6.44
C ILE A 33 -4.09 -5.82 6.90
N LYS A 34 -4.86 -5.53 7.96
CA LYS A 34 -5.89 -6.45 8.48
C LYS A 34 -7.00 -6.75 7.47
N SER A 35 -7.35 -5.76 6.64
CA SER A 35 -8.35 -5.93 5.57
C SER A 35 -7.79 -6.60 4.31
N GLY A 36 -6.50 -6.98 4.29
CA GLY A 36 -5.85 -7.63 3.15
C GLY A 36 -5.62 -6.70 1.95
N ARG A 37 -5.70 -5.37 2.15
CA ARG A 37 -5.46 -4.38 1.09
C ARG A 37 -3.98 -4.09 0.86
N ILE A 38 -3.15 -4.30 1.87
CA ILE A 38 -1.69 -4.18 1.78
C ILE A 38 -1.10 -5.48 2.30
N GLU A 39 -0.25 -6.11 1.49
CA GLU A 39 0.49 -7.29 1.90
C GLU A 39 1.59 -6.90 2.90
N ALA A 40 1.61 -7.58 4.05
CA ALA A 40 2.58 -7.33 5.11
C ALA A 40 2.92 -8.62 5.84
N ILE A 41 4.14 -8.69 6.36
CA ILE A 41 4.63 -9.78 7.19
C ILE A 41 4.54 -9.36 8.64
N ASP A 42 3.86 -10.14 9.48
CA ASP A 42 3.98 -9.99 10.93
C ASP A 42 5.29 -10.63 11.41
N ILE A 43 6.19 -9.79 11.93
CA ILE A 43 7.47 -10.21 12.50
C ILE A 43 7.46 -10.21 14.03
N ALA A 44 6.29 -10.05 14.66
CA ALA A 44 6.16 -10.22 16.10
C ALA A 44 6.54 -11.65 16.49
N LYS A 45 7.35 -11.78 17.56
CA LYS A 45 7.66 -13.06 18.19
C LYS A 45 6.90 -13.11 19.52
N GLY A 46 6.07 -14.14 19.72
CA GLY A 46 5.24 -14.33 20.92
C GLY A 46 4.02 -13.40 20.98
N ASP A 47 3.36 -13.30 22.14
CA ASP A 47 2.13 -12.52 22.39
C ASP A 47 2.33 -10.99 22.46
N GLY A 48 3.43 -10.47 21.89
CA GLY A 48 3.75 -9.05 21.88
C GLY A 48 2.89 -8.24 20.91
N ARG A 49 2.99 -6.90 20.98
CA ARG A 49 2.31 -6.01 20.01
C ARG A 49 2.73 -6.36 18.57
N PRO A 50 1.78 -6.61 17.65
CA PRO A 50 2.07 -6.98 16.26
C PRO A 50 3.00 -5.98 15.59
N ARG A 51 4.06 -6.49 14.96
CA ARG A 51 5.07 -5.69 14.25
C ARG A 51 5.00 -6.06 12.78
N PHE A 52 4.22 -5.29 12.04
CA PHE A 52 4.09 -5.50 10.61
C PHE A 52 5.26 -4.86 9.85
N ARG A 53 5.76 -5.60 8.86
CA ARG A 53 6.73 -5.15 7.85
C ARG A 53 6.07 -5.23 6.48
N VAL A 54 6.00 -4.09 5.80
CA VAL A 54 5.43 -3.95 4.47
C VAL A 54 6.57 -3.89 3.46
N SER A 55 6.52 -4.70 2.40
CA SER A 55 7.50 -4.59 1.33
C SER A 55 7.23 -3.34 0.50
N GLU A 56 8.28 -2.70 -0.01
CA GLU A 56 8.11 -1.57 -0.93
C GLU A 56 7.29 -1.93 -2.17
N THR A 57 7.44 -3.16 -2.67
CA THR A 57 6.65 -3.68 -3.78
C THR A 57 5.17 -3.75 -3.46
N ALA A 58 4.79 -4.21 -2.25
CA ALA A 58 3.40 -4.25 -1.82
C ALA A 58 2.81 -2.84 -1.66
N LEU A 59 3.61 -1.90 -1.15
CA LEU A 59 3.21 -0.50 -1.07
C LEU A 59 3.01 0.12 -2.47
N ALA A 60 3.93 -0.14 -3.40
CA ALA A 60 3.82 0.33 -4.78
C ALA A 60 2.58 -0.26 -5.48
N ALA A 61 2.32 -1.55 -5.32
CA ALA A 61 1.12 -2.20 -5.86
C ALA A 61 -0.18 -1.62 -5.27
N PHE A 62 -0.18 -1.29 -3.97
CA PHE A 62 -1.30 -0.60 -3.35
C PHE A 62 -1.52 0.80 -3.94
N LEU A 63 -0.46 1.59 -4.10
CA LEU A 63 -0.53 2.93 -4.69
C LEU A 63 -1.00 2.89 -6.15
N ASP A 64 -0.52 1.90 -6.92
CA ASP A 64 -0.95 1.66 -8.29
C ASP A 64 -2.45 1.30 -8.35
N SER A 65 -2.90 0.35 -7.52
CA SER A 65 -4.32 -0.02 -7.40
C SER A 65 -5.21 1.14 -6.92
N ALA A 66 -4.69 2.01 -6.05
CA ALA A 66 -5.40 3.20 -5.58
C ALA A 66 -5.50 4.27 -6.69
N ALA A 67 -4.43 4.46 -7.47
CA ALA A 67 -4.41 5.37 -8.61
C ALA A 67 -5.38 4.93 -9.73
N VAL A 68 -5.50 3.62 -9.98
CA VAL A 68 -6.48 3.06 -10.92
C VAL A 68 -7.92 3.30 -10.46
N ARG A 69 -8.17 3.45 -9.15
CA ARG A 69 -9.51 3.74 -8.61
C ARG A 69 -9.87 5.23 -8.63
N THR A 70 -8.93 6.13 -8.91
CA THR A 70 -9.20 7.58 -9.01
C THR A 70 -9.79 8.04 -10.35
N THR A 71 -10.10 7.14 -11.30
CA THR A 71 -10.60 7.49 -12.64
C THR A 71 -12.04 7.10 -12.96
N HIS A 72 -12.91 6.86 -11.98
CA HIS A 72 -14.32 6.54 -12.29
C HIS A 72 -15.35 7.46 -11.60
N VAL A 73 -15.30 8.75 -11.94
CA VAL A 73 -16.48 9.63 -11.96
C VAL A 73 -16.41 10.53 -13.22
N GLN A 74 -16.49 9.94 -14.40
CA GLN A 74 -17.05 10.64 -15.55
C GLN A 74 -18.34 9.92 -15.91
N SER A 75 -19.42 10.47 -15.35
CA SER A 75 -20.79 10.15 -15.70
C SER A 75 -20.96 10.46 -17.19
N THR A 76 -20.99 9.41 -18.00
CA THR A 76 -21.52 9.46 -19.35
C THR A 76 -23.03 9.69 -19.23
N SER A 77 -23.46 10.93 -19.41
CA SER A 77 -24.86 11.29 -19.66
C SER A 77 -24.82 12.15 -20.92
N GLU A 78 -25.00 11.57 -22.11
CA GLU A 78 -26.25 11.14 -22.74
C GLU A 78 -26.50 12.08 -23.92
N VAL A 79 -26.50 11.51 -25.12
CA VAL A 79 -26.83 12.16 -26.38
C VAL A 79 -28.34 11.98 -26.63
N ALA A 80 -29.04 13.07 -26.88
CA ALA A 80 -30.26 13.11 -27.70
C ALA A 80 -30.51 14.55 -28.17
#